data_AF-A0A0G0R111-F1
#
_entry.id   AF-A0A0G0R111-F1
#
_cell.length_a   1.000
_cell.length_b   1.000
_cell.length_c   1.000
_cell.angle_alpha   90.00
_cell.angle_beta   90.00
_cell.angle_gamma   90.00
#
_symmetry.space_group_name_H-M   'P 1'
#
loop_
_entity.id
_entity.type
_entity.pdbx_description
1 polymer ?
#
loop_
_entity_poly.entity_id
_entity_poly.type
_entity_poly.pdbx_seq_one_letter_code
_entity_poly.pdbx_strand_id
1 'polypeptide(L)'
;MVEQKTIDYIRENLATGKSKEDIYKDLLAQGQTIDAINEGFSLSVQEYRKEDSKKRITTIMAVIGAILVGAGIFSFVAANWQEIGKFYKILIILCSMLSSYYGGWILKEKYHRIKTGEALILLGSIIYGAGIFLIGQMFNVRANWPDAFILWMFGLLALGLALDSFVVFYFAVLVGFVAIVGHPFDIFNNFAEDRFLFTSSVVLLTATIITFIFGIIFYKKTVPRDIY
;
A
#
# COMPACT_ATOMS: atom_id res chain seq x y z
N MET A 1 2.18 22.96 -46.68
CA MET A 1 1.99 23.07 -45.22
C MET A 1 0.96 22.03 -44.82
N VAL A 2 1.31 21.18 -43.87
CA VAL A 2 0.39 20.17 -43.31
C VAL A 2 -0.75 20.88 -42.59
N GLU A 3 -1.98 20.42 -42.79
CA GLU A 3 -3.12 20.93 -42.05
C GLU A 3 -3.02 20.57 -40.56
N GLN A 4 -3.28 21.53 -39.68
CA GLN A 4 -3.26 21.31 -38.22
C GLN A 4 -4.19 20.16 -37.81
N LYS A 5 -5.31 20.01 -38.51
CA LYS A 5 -6.28 18.92 -38.34
C LYS A 5 -5.65 17.53 -38.53
N THR A 6 -4.73 17.38 -39.47
CA THR A 6 -3.98 16.13 -39.71
C THR A 6 -3.03 15.83 -38.56
N ILE A 7 -2.35 16.86 -38.03
CA ILE A 7 -1.43 16.72 -36.88
C ILE A 7 -2.20 16.31 -35.62
N ASP A 8 -3.34 16.95 -35.35
CA ASP A 8 -4.19 16.64 -34.20
C ASP A 8 -4.79 15.23 -34.29
N TYR A 9 -5.23 14.82 -35.49
CA TYR A 9 -5.73 13.47 -35.75
C TYR A 9 -4.67 12.39 -35.50
N ILE A 10 -3.43 12.58 -36.00
CA ILE A 10 -2.33 11.63 -35.75
C ILE A 10 -2.02 11.55 -34.26
N ARG A 11 -1.98 12.70 -33.55
CA ARG A 11 -1.72 12.76 -32.11
C ARG A 11 -2.76 11.99 -31.29
N GLU A 12 -4.04 12.20 -31.58
CA GLU A 12 -5.14 11.54 -30.87
C GLU A 12 -5.11 10.03 -31.08
N ASN A 13 -4.90 9.58 -32.32
CA ASN A 13 -4.84 8.15 -32.66
C ASN A 13 -3.58 7.46 -32.11
N LEU A 14 -2.45 8.18 -31.99
CA LEU A 14 -1.27 7.67 -31.29
C LEU A 14 -1.51 7.54 -29.78
N ALA A 15 -2.30 8.43 -29.18
CA ALA A 15 -2.65 8.37 -27.76
C ALA A 15 -3.62 7.22 -27.44
N THR A 16 -4.49 6.84 -28.38
CA THR A 16 -5.41 5.70 -28.24
C THR A 16 -4.79 4.35 -28.60
N GLY A 17 -3.53 4.33 -29.08
CA GLY A 17 -2.77 3.11 -29.36
C GLY A 17 -3.00 2.52 -30.75
N LYS A 18 -3.57 3.28 -31.69
CA LYS A 18 -3.79 2.83 -33.08
C LYS A 18 -2.46 2.65 -33.81
N SER A 19 -2.35 1.63 -34.66
CA SER A 19 -1.12 1.36 -35.41
C SER A 19 -0.82 2.49 -36.38
N LYS A 20 0.47 2.81 -36.56
CA LYS A 20 0.91 3.81 -37.53
C LYS A 20 0.41 3.52 -38.94
N GLU A 21 0.35 2.25 -39.32
CA GLU A 21 -0.11 1.83 -40.65
C GLU A 21 -1.59 2.11 -40.88
N ASP A 22 -2.43 1.95 -39.85
CA ASP A 22 -3.87 2.20 -39.95
C ASP A 22 -4.14 3.70 -40.07
N ILE A 23 -3.42 4.52 -39.29
CA ILE A 23 -3.46 5.98 -39.39
C ILE A 23 -3.00 6.43 -40.78
N TYR A 24 -1.95 5.80 -41.32
CA TYR A 24 -1.43 6.10 -42.64
C TYR A 24 -2.46 5.80 -43.74
N LYS A 25 -3.12 4.64 -43.67
CA LYS A 25 -4.17 4.24 -44.61
C LYS A 25 -5.40 5.14 -44.53
N ASP A 26 -5.83 5.53 -43.33
CA ASP A 26 -6.95 6.46 -43.14
C ASP A 26 -6.68 7.85 -43.74
N LEU A 27 -5.45 8.34 -43.59
CA LEU A 27 -5.05 9.65 -44.13
C LEU A 27 -4.90 9.61 -45.67
N LEU A 28 -4.41 8.50 -46.22
CA LEU A 28 -4.40 8.29 -47.68
C LEU A 28 -5.82 8.20 -48.26
N ALA A 29 -6.74 7.52 -47.57
CA ALA A 29 -8.15 7.43 -47.96
C ALA A 29 -8.86 8.80 -47.94
N GLN A 30 -8.38 9.73 -47.10
CA GLN A 30 -8.85 11.12 -47.04
C GLN A 30 -8.21 12.02 -48.11
N GLY A 31 -7.34 11.49 -48.98
CA GLY A 31 -6.71 12.22 -50.07
C GLY A 31 -5.48 13.05 -49.68
N GLN A 32 -4.87 12.79 -48.51
CA GLN A 32 -3.63 13.45 -48.10
C GLN A 32 -2.43 12.92 -48.90
N THR A 33 -1.47 13.79 -49.24
CA THR A 33 -0.23 13.40 -49.92
C THR A 33 0.76 12.74 -48.95
N ILE A 34 1.56 11.82 -49.48
CA ILE A 34 2.59 11.06 -48.72
C ILE A 34 3.54 12.00 -47.97
N ASP A 35 3.96 13.10 -48.61
CA ASP A 35 4.87 14.09 -48.01
C ASP A 35 4.20 14.82 -46.83
N ALA A 36 2.93 15.19 -46.97
CA ALA A 36 2.17 15.84 -45.89
C ALA A 36 1.94 14.90 -44.69
N ILE A 37 1.72 13.61 -44.96
CA ILE A 37 1.57 12.59 -43.90
C ILE A 37 2.90 12.40 -43.15
N ASN A 38 4.02 12.30 -43.87
CA ASN A 38 5.34 12.13 -43.25
C ASN A 38 5.73 13.35 -42.41
N GLU A 39 5.49 14.56 -42.91
CA GLU A 39 5.70 15.81 -42.18
C GLU A 39 4.80 15.87 -40.93
N GLY A 40 3.51 15.55 -41.06
CA GLY A 40 2.55 15.51 -39.94
C GLY A 40 2.91 14.48 -38.85
N PHE A 41 3.42 13.31 -39.24
CA PHE A 41 3.95 12.32 -38.30
C PHE A 41 5.19 12.81 -37.56
N SER A 42 6.10 13.50 -38.25
CA SER A 42 7.33 14.01 -37.62
C SER A 42 7.02 15.05 -36.54
N LEU A 43 6.10 15.98 -36.83
CA LEU A 43 5.68 17.04 -35.91
C LEU A 43 4.88 16.47 -34.72
N SER A 44 3.89 15.61 -34.99
CA SER A 44 3.06 15.01 -33.94
C SER A 44 3.86 14.13 -32.97
N VAL A 45 4.82 13.34 -33.46
CA VAL A 45 5.71 12.53 -32.61
C VAL A 45 6.63 13.41 -31.76
N GLN A 46 7.12 14.53 -32.30
CA GLN A 46 7.97 15.46 -31.54
C GLN A 46 7.17 16.19 -30.45
N GLU A 47 5.97 16.66 -30.78
CA GLU A 47 5.03 17.31 -29.84
C GLU A 47 4.63 16.34 -28.72
N TYR A 48 4.21 15.13 -29.08
CA TYR A 48 3.84 14.06 -28.14
C TYR A 48 5.00 13.71 -27.20
N ARG A 49 6.22 13.56 -27.72
CA ARG A 49 7.41 13.27 -26.90
C ARG A 49 7.74 14.41 -25.95
N LYS A 50 7.63 15.68 -26.38
CA LYS A 50 7.83 16.85 -25.52
C LYS A 50 6.78 16.90 -24.41
N GLU A 51 5.52 16.63 -24.74
CA GLU A 51 4.42 16.64 -23.76
C GLU A 51 4.55 15.50 -22.74
N ASP A 52 4.88 14.28 -23.18
CA ASP A 52 5.14 13.13 -22.30
C ASP A 52 6.34 13.40 -21.37
N SER A 53 7.43 13.94 -21.92
CA SER A 53 8.63 14.28 -21.13
C SER A 53 8.31 15.33 -20.07
N LYS A 54 7.54 16.38 -20.43
CA LYS A 54 7.08 17.39 -19.46
C LYS A 54 6.20 16.76 -18.37
N LYS A 55 5.23 15.90 -18.73
CA LYS A 55 4.39 15.20 -17.76
C LYS A 55 5.22 14.36 -16.80
N ARG A 56 6.17 13.56 -17.32
CA ARG A 56 7.09 12.76 -16.50
C ARG A 56 7.92 13.62 -15.55
N ILE A 57 8.52 14.72 -16.03
CA ILE A 57 9.32 15.63 -15.20
C ILE A 57 8.44 16.22 -14.10
N THR A 58 7.24 16.71 -14.43
CA THR A 58 6.29 17.24 -13.43
C THR A 58 5.94 16.18 -12.39
N THR A 59 5.65 14.94 -12.80
CA THR A 59 5.37 13.84 -11.86
C THR A 59 6.57 13.56 -10.96
N ILE A 60 7.79 13.50 -11.51
CA ILE A 60 9.01 13.25 -10.72
C ILE A 60 9.24 14.38 -9.72
N MET A 61 9.10 15.65 -10.12
CA MET A 61 9.23 16.80 -9.22
C MET A 61 8.16 16.78 -8.12
N ALA A 62 6.92 16.43 -8.46
CA ALA A 62 5.85 16.28 -7.48
C ALA A 62 6.14 15.17 -6.47
N VAL A 63 6.65 14.02 -6.93
CA VAL A 63 7.05 12.90 -6.05
C VAL A 63 8.21 13.30 -5.14
N ILE A 64 9.26 13.94 -5.67
CA ILE A 64 10.40 14.41 -4.87
C ILE A 64 9.93 15.45 -3.83
N GLY A 65 9.09 16.40 -4.23
CA GLY A 65 8.51 17.38 -3.32
C GLY A 65 7.70 16.73 -2.20
N ALA A 66 6.85 15.76 -2.53
CA ALA A 66 6.08 15.01 -1.54
C ALA A 66 6.99 14.24 -0.55
N ILE A 67 8.06 13.62 -1.04
CA ILE A 67 9.05 12.92 -0.20
C ILE A 67 9.76 13.90 0.74
N LEU A 68 10.22 15.05 0.24
CA LEU A 68 10.90 16.06 1.04
C LEU A 68 10.00 16.67 2.11
N VAL A 69 8.74 16.96 1.76
CA VAL A 69 7.75 17.45 2.74
C VAL A 69 7.49 16.39 3.80
N GLY A 70 7.30 15.13 3.40
CA GLY A 70 7.14 14.01 4.34
C GLY A 70 8.34 13.85 5.28
N ALA A 71 9.55 13.89 4.73
CA ALA A 71 10.79 13.83 5.51
C ALA A 71 10.92 15.00 6.48
N GLY A 72 10.55 16.21 6.07
CA GLY A 72 10.53 17.40 6.92
C GLY A 72 9.55 17.26 8.09
N ILE A 73 8.33 16.76 7.83
CA ILE A 73 7.34 16.48 8.89
C ILE A 73 7.89 15.44 9.87
N PHE A 74 8.45 14.34 9.38
CA PHE A 74 9.04 13.32 10.25
C PHE A 74 10.22 13.85 11.06
N SER A 75 11.11 14.64 10.45
CA SER A 75 12.24 15.25 11.15
C SER A 75 11.78 16.22 12.23
N PHE A 76 10.74 17.01 11.97
CA PHE A 76 10.18 17.94 12.95
C PHE A 76 9.56 17.21 14.14
N VAL A 77 8.75 16.19 13.88
CA VAL A 77 8.15 15.35 14.94
C VAL A 77 9.23 14.64 15.75
N ALA A 78 10.26 14.10 15.09
CA ALA A 78 11.36 13.40 15.74
C ALA A 78 12.20 14.35 16.62
N ALA A 79 12.52 15.55 16.12
CA ALA A 79 13.29 16.54 16.87
C ALA A 79 12.59 17.00 18.15
N ASN A 80 11.26 17.15 18.09
CA ASN A 80 10.45 17.55 19.25
C ASN A 80 9.97 16.35 20.09
N TRP A 81 10.32 15.12 19.71
CA TRP A 81 9.73 13.91 20.30
C TRP A 81 9.94 13.82 21.82
N GLN A 82 11.08 14.26 22.34
CA GLN A 82 11.34 14.19 23.78
C GLN A 82 10.46 15.18 24.59
N GLU A 83 10.17 16.34 24.02
CA GLU A 83 9.38 17.40 24.68
C GLU A 83 7.87 17.14 24.58
N ILE A 84 7.43 16.38 23.57
CA ILE A 84 6.01 16.05 23.38
C ILE A 84 5.52 15.13 24.52
N GLY A 85 4.49 15.59 25.24
CA GLY A 85 3.81 14.81 26.28
C GLY A 85 3.18 13.52 25.73
N LYS A 86 3.07 12.49 26.60
CA LYS A 86 2.58 11.15 26.22
C LYS A 86 1.23 11.17 25.49
N PHE A 87 0.31 12.03 25.94
CA PHE A 87 -1.01 12.18 25.33
C PHE A 87 -0.93 12.56 23.84
N TYR A 88 -0.10 13.55 23.50
CA TYR A 88 0.06 14.00 22.12
C TYR A 88 0.78 12.97 21.25
N LYS A 89 1.74 12.21 21.80
CA LYS A 89 2.37 11.09 21.08
C LYS A 89 1.35 10.04 20.66
N ILE A 90 0.46 9.66 21.58
CA ILE A 90 -0.64 8.73 21.30
C ILE A 90 -1.57 9.32 20.23
N LEU A 91 -1.91 10.60 20.33
CA LEU A 91 -2.75 11.27 19.35
C LEU A 91 -2.13 11.27 17.95
N ILE A 92 -0.83 11.55 17.82
CA ILE A 92 -0.11 11.49 16.54
C ILE A 92 -0.20 10.07 15.95
N ILE A 93 0.10 9.04 16.75
CA ILE A 93 0.05 7.64 16.31
C ILE A 93 -1.38 7.26 15.84
N LEU A 94 -2.40 7.60 16.65
CA LEU A 94 -3.80 7.29 16.35
C LEU A 94 -4.29 8.05 15.10
N CYS A 95 -4.00 9.34 14.99
CA CYS A 95 -4.38 10.13 13.82
C CYS A 95 -3.72 9.59 12.55
N SER A 96 -2.41 9.30 12.58
CA SER A 96 -1.71 8.71 11.43
C SER A 96 -2.30 7.36 11.03
N MET A 97 -2.62 6.50 12.00
CA MET A 97 -3.26 5.21 11.76
C MET A 97 -4.65 5.36 11.12
N LEU A 98 -5.52 6.18 11.73
CA LEU A 98 -6.89 6.39 11.26
C LEU A 98 -6.93 7.06 9.89
N SER A 99 -6.07 8.05 9.64
CA SER A 99 -5.94 8.68 8.32
C SER A 99 -5.50 7.69 7.26
N SER A 100 -4.60 6.76 7.60
CA SER A 100 -4.15 5.71 6.67
C SER A 100 -5.29 4.74 6.31
N TYR A 101 -6.04 4.27 7.31
CA TYR A 101 -7.19 3.39 7.07
C TYR A 101 -8.31 4.08 6.31
N TYR A 102 -8.68 5.30 6.73
CA TYR A 102 -9.75 6.05 6.09
C TYR A 102 -9.39 6.44 4.65
N GLY A 103 -8.16 6.90 4.41
CA GLY A 103 -7.65 7.19 3.08
C GLY A 103 -7.62 5.94 2.21
N GLY A 104 -7.19 4.80 2.75
CA GLY A 104 -7.15 3.54 2.02
C GLY A 104 -8.52 3.01 1.64
N TRP A 105 -9.48 3.09 2.56
CA TRP A 105 -10.87 2.74 2.31
C TRP A 105 -11.50 3.65 1.25
N ILE A 106 -11.33 4.98 1.35
CA ILE A 106 -11.81 5.92 0.32
C ILE A 106 -11.22 5.61 -1.05
N LEU A 107 -9.92 5.34 -1.13
CA LEU A 107 -9.26 5.10 -2.42
C LEU A 107 -9.71 3.77 -3.05
N LYS A 108 -9.93 2.75 -2.22
CA LYS A 108 -10.46 1.45 -2.65
C LYS A 108 -11.91 1.58 -3.14
N GLU A 109 -12.77 2.20 -2.34
CA GLU A 109 -14.23 2.17 -2.55
C GLU A 109 -14.74 3.29 -3.45
N LYS A 110 -14.29 4.54 -3.25
CA LYS A 110 -14.79 5.69 -4.02
C LYS A 110 -14.05 5.90 -5.33
N TYR A 111 -12.72 5.72 -5.31
CA TYR A 111 -11.87 6.03 -6.47
C TYR A 111 -11.46 4.80 -7.29
N HIS A 112 -11.91 3.60 -6.91
CA HIS A 112 -11.60 2.33 -7.60
C HIS A 112 -10.08 2.08 -7.76
N ARG A 113 -9.24 2.68 -6.90
CA ARG A 113 -7.79 2.51 -6.90
C ARG A 113 -7.41 1.41 -5.91
N ILE A 114 -7.81 0.18 -6.22
CA ILE A 114 -7.70 -0.98 -5.32
C ILE A 114 -6.28 -1.14 -4.76
N LYS A 115 -5.25 -1.16 -5.63
CA LYS A 115 -3.85 -1.36 -5.21
C LYS A 115 -3.35 -0.30 -4.23
N THR A 116 -3.63 0.97 -4.50
CA THR A 116 -3.19 2.09 -3.66
C THR A 116 -4.00 2.14 -2.36
N GLY A 117 -5.30 1.82 -2.41
CA GLY A 117 -6.14 1.70 -1.22
C GLY A 117 -5.68 0.60 -0.28
N GLU A 118 -5.40 -0.59 -0.80
CA GLU A 118 -4.85 -1.71 -0.02
C GLU A 118 -3.47 -1.38 0.58
N ALA A 119 -2.61 -0.69 -0.17
CA ALA A 119 -1.32 -0.24 0.35
C ALA A 119 -1.46 0.72 1.54
N LEU A 120 -2.44 1.63 1.52
CA LEU A 120 -2.71 2.54 2.63
C LEU A 120 -3.33 1.83 3.84
N ILE A 121 -4.18 0.83 3.61
CA ILE A 121 -4.72 -0.01 4.68
C ILE A 121 -3.57 -0.83 5.33
N LEU A 122 -2.66 -1.37 4.52
CA LEU A 122 -1.46 -2.06 5.02
C LEU A 122 -0.54 -1.10 5.78
N LEU A 123 -0.37 0.14 5.32
CA LEU A 123 0.40 1.16 6.05
C LEU A 123 -0.22 1.42 7.44
N GLY A 124 -1.55 1.57 7.53
CA GLY A 124 -2.23 1.72 8.82
C GLY A 124 -2.03 0.51 9.73
N SER A 125 -1.99 -0.69 9.14
CA SER A 125 -1.73 -1.96 9.83
C SER A 125 -0.33 -2.01 10.45
N ILE A 126 0.67 -1.42 9.77
CA ILE A 126 2.03 -1.27 10.28
C ILE A 126 2.10 -0.22 11.38
N ILE A 127 1.44 0.92 11.20
CA ILE A 127 1.39 2.00 12.21
C ILE A 127 0.73 1.49 13.50
N TYR A 128 -0.33 0.69 13.39
CA TYR A 128 -0.97 0.04 14.53
C TYR A 128 0.02 -0.78 15.37
N GLY A 129 0.78 -1.67 14.71
CA GLY A 129 1.81 -2.48 15.36
C GLY A 129 2.90 -1.63 16.01
N ALA A 130 3.49 -0.71 15.26
CA ALA A 130 4.49 0.21 15.76
C ALA A 130 3.98 1.02 16.96
N GLY A 131 2.70 1.41 16.94
CA GLY A 131 2.01 2.08 18.02
C GLY A 131 1.97 1.26 19.31
N ILE A 132 1.72 -0.05 19.25
CA ILE A 132 1.74 -0.95 20.41
C ILE A 132 3.12 -0.91 21.09
N PHE A 133 4.20 -1.06 20.31
CA PHE A 133 5.57 -1.02 20.85
C PHE A 133 5.93 0.36 21.42
N LEU A 134 5.58 1.44 20.71
CA LEU A 134 5.82 2.81 21.19
C LEU A 134 5.08 3.10 22.49
N ILE A 135 3.84 2.64 22.62
CA ILE A 135 3.07 2.78 23.86
C ILE A 135 3.72 1.97 24.99
N GLY A 136 4.13 0.74 24.72
CA GLY A 136 4.88 -0.09 25.69
C GLY A 136 6.12 0.64 26.21
N GLN A 137 6.90 1.23 25.31
CA GLN A 137 8.06 2.06 25.66
C GLN A 137 7.69 3.30 26.46
N MET A 138 6.65 4.05 26.06
CA MET A 138 6.24 5.29 26.75
C MET A 138 5.77 5.08 28.19
N PHE A 139 5.21 3.91 28.50
CA PHE A 139 4.70 3.57 29.83
C PHE A 139 5.60 2.62 30.60
N ASN A 140 6.80 2.31 30.09
CA ASN A 140 7.74 1.36 30.69
C ASN A 140 7.07 0.01 31.02
N VAL A 141 6.14 -0.43 30.17
CA VAL A 141 5.45 -1.69 30.37
C VAL A 141 6.44 -2.80 30.07
N ARG A 142 6.74 -3.62 31.07
CA ARG A 142 7.50 -4.87 30.91
C ARG A 142 6.57 -5.94 30.30
N ALA A 143 6.08 -5.68 29.10
CA ALA A 143 5.39 -6.69 28.32
C ALA A 143 6.43 -7.55 27.62
N ASN A 144 6.24 -8.86 27.63
CA ASN A 144 7.06 -9.75 26.81
C ASN A 144 6.84 -9.40 25.34
N TRP A 145 7.91 -9.39 24.56
CA TRP A 145 7.86 -9.05 23.14
C TRP A 145 6.79 -9.85 22.36
N PRO A 146 6.59 -11.16 22.61
CA PRO A 146 5.54 -11.95 21.97
C PRO A 146 4.13 -11.43 22.22
N ASP A 147 3.82 -10.92 23.42
CA ASP A 147 2.47 -10.46 23.76
C ASP A 147 2.05 -9.25 22.91
N ALA A 148 3.01 -8.36 22.60
CA ALA A 148 2.78 -7.22 21.70
C ALA A 148 2.48 -7.67 20.27
N PHE A 149 3.18 -8.69 19.77
CA PHE A 149 2.90 -9.27 18.45
C PHE A 149 1.55 -10.01 18.40
N ILE A 150 1.12 -10.66 19.49
CA ILE A 150 -0.20 -11.27 19.59
C ILE A 150 -1.29 -10.20 19.49
N LEU A 151 -1.17 -9.11 20.26
CA LEU A 151 -2.10 -7.98 20.19
C LEU A 151 -2.16 -7.39 18.78
N TRP A 152 -0.99 -7.24 18.15
CA TRP A 152 -0.91 -6.78 16.77
C TRP A 152 -1.66 -7.70 15.83
N MET A 153 -1.38 -9.00 15.87
CA MET A 153 -2.05 -10.00 15.04
C MET A 153 -3.58 -10.00 15.25
N PHE A 154 -4.06 -9.95 16.49
CA PHE A 154 -5.50 -9.89 16.77
C PHE A 154 -6.16 -8.65 16.15
N GLY A 155 -5.53 -7.48 16.26
CA GLY A 155 -6.02 -6.27 15.61
C GLY A 155 -6.05 -6.38 14.08
N LEU A 156 -5.03 -7.01 13.48
CA LEU A 156 -5.00 -7.27 12.04
C LEU A 156 -6.07 -8.27 11.59
N LEU A 157 -6.36 -9.30 12.38
CA LEU A 157 -7.43 -10.25 12.07
C LEU A 157 -8.80 -9.57 12.12
N ALA A 158 -9.07 -8.79 13.17
CA ALA A 158 -10.30 -8.02 13.28
C ALA A 158 -10.48 -7.07 12.10
N LEU A 159 -9.41 -6.36 11.72
CA LEU A 159 -9.44 -5.42 10.59
C LEU A 159 -9.57 -6.14 9.24
N GLY A 160 -8.83 -7.23 9.03
CA GLY A 160 -8.86 -8.03 7.81
C GLY A 160 -10.25 -8.59 7.53
N LEU A 161 -10.96 -9.02 8.59
CA LEU A 161 -12.36 -9.45 8.53
C LEU A 161 -13.32 -8.29 8.28
N ALA A 162 -13.06 -7.11 8.84
CA ALA A 162 -13.93 -5.94 8.65
C ALA A 162 -13.83 -5.35 7.24
N LEU A 163 -12.66 -5.45 6.59
CA LEU A 163 -12.37 -4.83 5.29
C LEU A 163 -12.28 -5.82 4.12
N ASP A 164 -12.49 -7.12 4.39
CA ASP A 164 -12.29 -8.24 3.45
C ASP A 164 -11.00 -8.08 2.62
N SER A 165 -9.88 -7.75 3.30
CA SER A 165 -8.60 -7.49 2.65
C SER A 165 -7.64 -8.66 2.82
N PHE A 166 -7.37 -9.36 1.71
CA PHE A 166 -6.40 -10.47 1.68
C PHE A 166 -5.00 -10.02 2.11
N VAL A 167 -4.58 -8.81 1.72
CA VAL A 167 -3.25 -8.26 2.05
C VAL A 167 -3.07 -8.13 3.56
N VAL A 168 -4.09 -7.64 4.26
CA VAL A 168 -4.08 -7.52 5.74
C VAL A 168 -4.09 -8.90 6.39
N PHE A 169 -4.83 -9.85 5.84
CA PHE A 169 -4.88 -11.22 6.36
C PHE A 169 -3.52 -11.94 6.26
N TYR A 170 -2.87 -11.87 5.10
CA TYR A 170 -1.50 -12.41 4.94
C TYR A 170 -0.51 -11.75 5.88
N PHE A 171 -0.65 -10.44 6.08
CA PHE A 171 0.18 -9.72 7.03
C PHE A 171 -0.08 -10.17 8.48
N ALA A 172 -1.33 -10.44 8.86
CA ALA A 172 -1.67 -11.00 10.17
C ALA A 172 -1.01 -12.38 10.38
N VAL A 173 -1.05 -13.26 9.37
CA VAL A 173 -0.38 -14.57 9.41
C VAL A 173 1.13 -14.41 9.60
N LEU A 174 1.76 -13.48 8.87
CA LEU A 174 3.19 -13.22 8.98
C LEU A 174 3.56 -12.70 10.38
N VAL A 175 2.77 -11.76 10.92
CA VAL A 175 2.96 -11.24 12.29
C VAL A 175 2.78 -12.36 13.32
N GLY A 176 1.77 -13.21 13.17
CA GLY A 176 1.55 -14.37 14.03
C GLY A 176 2.69 -15.39 13.98
N PHE A 177 3.23 -15.65 12.78
CA PHE A 177 4.39 -16.52 12.62
C PHE A 177 5.62 -15.97 13.34
N VAL A 178 5.90 -14.67 13.22
CA VAL A 178 6.99 -14.01 13.96
C VAL A 178 6.79 -14.15 15.47
N ALA A 179 5.55 -13.99 15.95
CA ALA A 179 5.22 -14.15 17.36
C ALA A 179 5.52 -15.59 17.86
N ILE A 180 5.14 -16.61 17.09
CA ILE A 180 5.42 -18.02 17.42
C ILE A 180 6.91 -18.30 17.41
N VAL A 181 7.65 -17.84 16.40
CA VAL A 181 9.08 -18.11 16.30
C VAL A 181 9.86 -17.39 17.39
N GLY A 182 9.45 -16.17 17.77
CA GLY A 182 10.07 -15.40 18.85
C GLY A 182 9.84 -16.00 20.25
N HIS A 183 8.69 -16.64 20.47
CA HIS A 183 8.29 -17.11 21.80
C HIS A 183 9.21 -18.19 22.41
N PRO A 184 9.71 -19.20 21.67
CA PRO A 184 10.70 -20.15 22.16
C PRO A 184 12.02 -19.52 22.62
N PHE A 185 12.49 -18.47 21.94
CA PHE A 185 13.73 -17.78 22.32
C PHE A 185 13.58 -17.05 23.67
N ASP A 186 12.42 -16.43 23.92
CA ASP A 186 12.12 -15.79 25.21
C ASP A 186 11.94 -16.82 26.34
N ILE A 187 11.30 -17.97 26.07
CA ILE A 187 11.20 -19.06 27.04
C ILE A 187 12.58 -19.58 27.43
N PHE A 188 13.48 -19.76 26.46
CA PHE A 188 14.81 -20.35 26.71
C PHE A 188 15.70 -19.41 27.53
N ASN A 189 15.60 -18.09 27.32
CA ASN A 189 16.36 -17.09 28.06
C ASN A 189 15.82 -16.82 29.47
N ASN A 190 14.51 -16.93 29.69
CA ASN A 190 13.85 -16.59 30.96
C ASN A 190 13.25 -17.82 31.67
N PHE A 191 13.80 -19.02 31.41
CA PHE A 191 13.25 -20.32 31.83
C PHE A 191 13.04 -20.48 33.35
N ALA A 192 13.68 -19.64 34.18
CA ALA A 192 13.68 -19.76 35.64
C ALA A 192 12.69 -18.87 36.39
N GLU A 193 12.13 -17.80 35.79
CA GLU A 193 11.42 -16.77 36.58
C GLU A 193 9.88 -16.68 36.44
N ASP A 194 9.23 -17.01 35.32
CA ASP A 194 7.82 -16.62 35.13
C ASP A 194 6.83 -17.73 34.72
N ARG A 195 5.79 -17.91 35.56
CA ARG A 195 4.60 -18.75 35.30
C ARG A 195 3.70 -18.22 34.16
N PHE A 196 3.87 -16.97 33.73
CA PHE A 196 3.05 -16.33 32.69
C PHE A 196 3.39 -16.81 31.26
N LEU A 197 4.59 -17.37 31.05
CA LEU A 197 5.10 -17.82 29.75
C LEU A 197 4.34 -19.01 29.14
N PHE A 198 3.78 -19.89 29.99
CA PHE A 198 3.00 -21.03 29.52
C PHE A 198 1.63 -20.64 28.97
N THR A 199 1.01 -19.59 29.53
CA THR A 199 -0.30 -19.11 29.09
C THR A 199 -0.22 -18.49 27.68
N SER A 200 0.82 -17.70 27.39
CA SER A 200 1.04 -17.09 26.07
C SER A 200 1.36 -18.12 24.98
N SER A 201 2.04 -19.23 25.31
CA SER A 201 2.37 -20.32 24.36
C SER A 201 1.12 -21.03 23.82
N VAL A 202 0.16 -21.34 24.70
CA VAL A 202 -1.11 -22.00 24.32
C VAL A 202 -2.01 -21.03 23.55
N VAL A 203 -2.01 -19.75 23.91
CA VAL A 203 -2.72 -18.70 23.16
C VAL A 203 -2.14 -18.54 21.76
N LEU A 204 -0.82 -18.60 21.58
CA LEU A 204 -0.18 -18.54 20.26
C LEU A 204 -0.54 -19.73 19.38
N LEU A 205 -0.48 -20.95 19.94
CA LEU A 205 -0.87 -22.15 19.21
C LEU A 205 -2.34 -22.10 18.80
N THR A 206 -3.24 -21.73 19.72
CA THR A 206 -4.67 -21.64 19.42
C THR A 206 -4.97 -20.53 18.41
N ALA A 207 -4.38 -19.35 18.55
CA ALA A 207 -4.56 -18.25 17.61
C ALA A 207 -4.04 -18.60 16.20
N THR A 208 -2.95 -19.36 16.10
CA THR A 208 -2.38 -19.78 14.82
C THR A 208 -3.20 -20.86 14.15
N ILE A 209 -3.69 -21.86 14.89
CA ILE A 209 -4.57 -22.87 14.28
C ILE A 209 -5.90 -22.22 13.88
N ILE A 210 -6.41 -21.27 14.67
CA ILE A 210 -7.61 -20.49 14.31
C ILE A 210 -7.35 -19.73 13.01
N THR A 211 -6.23 -19.01 12.91
CA THR A 211 -5.89 -18.24 11.70
C THR A 211 -5.72 -19.14 10.47
N PHE A 212 -5.08 -20.30 10.64
CA PHE A 212 -4.89 -21.28 9.57
C PHE A 212 -6.20 -21.93 9.12
N ILE A 213 -7.04 -22.36 10.06
CA ILE A 213 -8.36 -22.95 9.79
C ILE A 213 -9.27 -21.90 9.11
N PHE A 214 -9.25 -20.66 9.58
CA PHE A 214 -10.01 -19.58 8.96
C PHE A 214 -9.51 -19.22 7.56
N GLY A 215 -8.19 -19.22 7.34
CA GLY A 215 -7.61 -19.06 6.00
C GLY A 215 -8.11 -20.12 5.02
N ILE A 216 -8.23 -21.38 5.46
CA ILE A 216 -8.78 -22.48 4.66
C ILE A 216 -10.29 -22.31 4.41
N ILE A 217 -11.06 -21.90 5.41
CA ILE A 217 -12.51 -21.68 5.29
C ILE A 217 -12.81 -20.52 4.34
N PHE A 218 -12.04 -19.44 4.42
CA PHE A 218 -12.24 -18.25 3.60
C PHE A 218 -11.78 -18.48 2.15
N TYR A 219 -10.67 -19.19 1.93
CA TYR A 219 -10.22 -19.63 0.60
C TYR A 219 -11.29 -20.48 -0.11
N LYS A 220 -12.01 -21.34 0.62
CA LYS A 220 -13.11 -22.14 0.08
C LYS A 220 -14.37 -21.33 -0.29
N LYS A 221 -14.52 -20.10 0.20
CA LYS A 221 -15.71 -19.28 -0.02
C LYS A 221 -15.58 -18.36 -1.25
N THR A 222 -14.36 -18.06 -1.69
CA THR A 222 -14.08 -17.12 -2.78
C THR A 222 -13.59 -17.75 -4.08
N VAL A 223 -13.16 -19.02 -4.07
CA VAL A 223 -12.84 -19.78 -5.29
C VAL A 223 -14.09 -20.55 -5.74
N PRO A 224 -14.73 -20.20 -6.88
CA PRO A 224 -15.85 -20.97 -7.41
C PRO A 224 -15.38 -22.40 -7.73
N ARG A 225 -16.15 -23.40 -7.28
CA ARG A 225 -15.87 -24.84 -7.45
C ARG A 225 -16.27 -25.34 -8.84
N ASP A 226 -16.10 -24.52 -9.87
CA ASP A 226 -16.72 -24.75 -11.18
C ASP A 226 -15.70 -25.15 -12.25
N ILE A 227 -14.49 -25.57 -11.85
CA ILE A 227 -13.51 -26.17 -12.75
C ILE A 227 -12.82 -27.33 -12.04
N TYR A 228 -13.50 -28.48 -11.98
CA TYR A 228 -12.94 -29.82 -12.12
C TYR A 228 -14.02 -30.76 -12.65
#